data_AF-A0A957I709-F1
#
_entry.id   AF-A0A957I709-F1
#
_cell.length_a   1.000
_cell.length_b   1.000
_cell.length_c   1.000
_cell.angle_alpha   90.00
_cell.angle_beta   90.00
_cell.angle_gamma   90.00
#
_symmetry.space_group_name_H-M   'P 1'
#
loop_
_entity.id
_entity.type
_entity.pdbx_description
1 polymer ?
#
loop_
_entity_poly.entity_id
_entity_poly.type
_entity_poly.pdbx_seq_one_letter_code
_entity_poly.pdbx_strand_id
1 'polypeptide(L)'
;MPKPKARPNLLRQYLLVGGGLGLYFGYFFRPVRGANFAVALALALLATAVFVVPALLKKNRPPLGELGRTAVFTFIKFALILALLEGRHFVYDLGGKWLVTVFTTLLGAAAGWWLAQSDA
;
A
#
# COMPACT_ATOMS: atom_id res chain seq x y z
N MET A 1 -0.09 -25.87 13.87
CA MET A 1 1.11 -25.88 13.01
C MET A 1 1.83 -24.54 13.19
N PRO A 2 3.08 -24.50 13.65
CA PRO A 2 3.83 -23.24 13.78
C PRO A 2 4.06 -22.64 12.40
N LYS A 3 3.69 -21.37 12.20
CA LYS A 3 3.95 -20.62 10.97
C LYS A 3 5.47 -20.52 10.73
N PRO A 4 5.96 -20.78 9.50
CA PRO A 4 7.38 -20.69 9.21
C PRO A 4 7.85 -19.25 9.42
N LYS A 5 8.78 -19.02 10.36
CA LYS A 5 9.42 -17.71 10.53
C LYS A 5 10.01 -17.30 9.17
N ALA A 6 9.63 -16.12 8.67
CA ALA A 6 10.21 -15.54 7.46
C ALA A 6 11.73 -15.68 7.50
N ARG A 7 12.34 -16.27 6.45
CA ARG A 7 13.80 -16.39 6.38
C ARG A 7 14.39 -14.97 6.51
N PRO A 8 15.41 -14.74 7.35
CA PRO A 8 15.94 -13.40 7.60
C PRO A 8 16.40 -12.67 6.30
N ASN A 9 16.82 -13.42 5.29
CA ASN A 9 17.13 -12.87 3.96
C ASN A 9 15.90 -12.32 3.21
N LEU A 10 14.73 -12.97 3.32
CA LEU A 10 13.50 -12.50 2.68
C LEU A 10 13.01 -11.21 3.35
N LEU A 11 13.03 -11.15 4.68
CA LEU A 11 12.65 -9.94 5.42
C LEU A 11 13.51 -8.74 5.03
N ARG A 12 14.83 -8.94 4.95
CA ARG A 12 15.77 -7.89 4.50
C ARG A 12 15.48 -7.46 3.07
N GLN A 13 15.16 -8.40 2.17
CA GLN A 13 14.81 -8.09 0.79
C GLN A 13 13.54 -7.24 0.70
N TYR A 14 12.45 -7.62 1.38
CA TYR A 14 11.21 -6.85 1.38
C TYR A 14 11.39 -5.44 1.98
N LEU A 15 12.15 -5.32 3.07
CA LEU A 15 12.49 -4.02 3.66
C LEU A 15 13.26 -3.13 2.70
N LEU A 16 14.32 -3.66 2.06
CA LEU A 16 15.17 -2.89 1.16
C LEU A 16 14.44 -2.53 -0.15
N VAL A 17 13.66 -3.44 -0.71
CA VAL A 17 12.86 -3.17 -1.91
C VAL A 17 11.77 -2.15 -1.61
N GLY A 18 11.03 -2.34 -0.51
CA GLY A 18 10.02 -1.40 -0.07
C GLY A 18 10.60 -0.01 0.22
N GLY A 19 11.68 0.05 0.99
CA GLY A 19 12.39 1.29 1.31
C GLY A 19 12.96 1.97 0.06
N GLY A 20 13.54 1.20 -0.87
CA GLY A 20 14.04 1.72 -2.14
C GLY A 20 12.95 2.31 -3.02
N LEU A 21 11.79 1.64 -3.12
CA LEU A 21 10.62 2.20 -3.81
C LEU A 21 10.13 3.47 -3.13
N GLY A 22 10.04 3.47 -1.80
CA GLY A 22 9.68 4.64 -1.01
C GLY A 22 10.63 5.83 -1.28
N LEU A 23 11.93 5.59 -1.23
CA LEU A 23 12.97 6.57 -1.52
C LEU A 23 12.85 7.13 -2.92
N TYR A 24 12.60 6.29 -3.93
CA TYR A 24 12.35 6.73 -5.29
C TYR A 24 11.14 7.67 -5.37
N PHE A 25 10.00 7.24 -4.80
CA PHE A 25 8.78 8.04 -4.83
C PHE A 25 8.90 9.35 -4.05
N GLY A 26 9.73 9.41 -3.02
CA GLY A 26 9.97 10.65 -2.26
C GLY A 26 10.99 11.58 -2.90
N TYR A 27 12.13 11.05 -3.35
CA TYR A 27 13.20 11.86 -3.91
C TYR A 27 12.84 12.46 -5.26
N PHE A 28 11.99 11.79 -6.06
CA PHE A 28 11.49 12.34 -7.32
C PHE A 28 10.13 13.01 -7.17
N PHE A 29 9.61 13.14 -5.95
CA PHE A 29 8.34 13.83 -5.73
C PHE A 29 8.44 15.31 -6.07
N ARG A 30 7.53 15.77 -6.94
CA ARG A 30 7.32 17.19 -7.25
C ARG A 30 5.81 17.44 -7.18
N PRO A 31 5.32 18.27 -6.26
CA PRO A 31 3.90 18.57 -6.19
C PRO A 31 3.50 19.44 -7.39
N VAL A 32 2.86 18.84 -8.39
CA VAL A 32 2.27 19.54 -9.54
C VAL A 32 0.82 19.96 -9.24
N ARG A 33 0.22 19.33 -8.23
CA ARG A 33 -1.16 19.57 -7.75
C ARG A 33 -1.21 19.46 -6.23
N GLY A 34 -2.27 19.98 -5.62
CA GLY A 34 -2.55 19.77 -4.20
C GLY A 34 -3.03 18.35 -3.89
N ALA A 35 -3.08 18.01 -2.60
CA ALA A 35 -3.57 16.73 -2.12
C ALA A 35 -5.05 16.52 -2.52
N ASN A 36 -5.34 15.41 -3.20
CA ASN A 36 -6.68 15.04 -3.60
C ASN A 36 -7.03 13.62 -3.10
N PHE A 37 -7.56 13.55 -1.88
CA PHE A 37 -8.01 12.31 -1.27
C PHE A 37 -9.20 11.65 -1.99
N ALA A 38 -10.00 12.42 -2.75
CA ALA A 38 -11.08 11.84 -3.55
C ALA A 38 -10.52 10.93 -4.65
N VAL A 39 -9.39 11.31 -5.26
CA VAL A 39 -8.69 10.47 -6.24
C VAL A 39 -8.13 9.21 -5.57
N ALA A 40 -7.54 9.34 -4.37
CA ALA A 40 -7.08 8.18 -3.60
C ALA A 40 -8.22 7.21 -3.28
N LEU A 41 -9.38 7.73 -2.89
CA LEU A 41 -10.58 6.93 -2.61
C LEU A 41 -11.11 6.24 -3.87
N ALA A 42 -11.20 6.96 -4.99
CA ALA A 42 -11.65 6.42 -6.27
C ALA A 42 -10.71 5.30 -6.77
N LEU A 43 -9.40 5.50 -6.64
CA LEU A 43 -8.39 4.49 -6.97
C LEU A 43 -8.47 3.27 -6.05
N ALA A 44 -8.73 3.46 -4.75
CA ALA A 44 -8.92 2.35 -3.82
C ALA A 44 -10.17 1.52 -4.16
N LEU A 45 -11.28 2.17 -4.53
CA LEU A 45 -12.48 1.49 -5.02
C LEU A 45 -12.19 0.73 -6.32
N LEU A 46 -11.50 1.35 -7.27
CA LEU A 46 -11.14 0.73 -8.54
C LEU A 46 -10.22 -0.48 -8.34
N ALA A 47 -9.19 -0.36 -7.51
CA ALA A 47 -8.32 -1.47 -7.15
C ALA A 47 -9.14 -2.63 -6.53
N THR A 48 -10.02 -2.31 -5.58
CA THR A 48 -10.90 -3.32 -4.96
C THR A 48 -11.78 -4.02 -6.00
N ALA A 49 -12.39 -3.27 -6.92
CA ALA A 49 -13.20 -3.83 -7.99
C ALA A 49 -12.37 -4.77 -8.89
N VAL A 50 -11.14 -4.40 -9.24
CA VAL A 50 -10.24 -5.24 -10.04
C VAL A 50 -9.94 -6.58 -9.36
N PHE A 51 -9.85 -6.63 -8.03
CA PHE A 51 -9.64 -7.89 -7.30
C PHE A 51 -10.93 -8.70 -7.07
N VAL A 52 -12.06 -8.02 -6.80
CA VAL A 52 -13.31 -8.66 -6.39
C VAL A 52 -14.17 -9.08 -7.58
N VAL A 53 -14.24 -8.27 -8.65
CA VAL A 53 -15.09 -8.54 -9.83
C VAL A 53 -14.69 -9.84 -10.54
N PRO A 54 -13.41 -10.13 -10.82
CA PRO A 54 -13.03 -11.41 -11.41
C PRO A 54 -13.35 -12.59 -10.49
N ALA A 55 -13.27 -12.40 -9.16
CA ALA A 55 -13.64 -13.45 -8.20
C ALA A 55 -15.16 -13.73 -8.20
N LEU A 56 -15.99 -12.72 -8.43
CA LEU A 56 -17.43 -12.85 -8.60
C LEU A 56 -17.82 -13.56 -9.91
N LEU A 57 -17.05 -13.37 -10.98
CA LEU A 57 -17.29 -13.98 -12.30
C LEU A 57 -16.84 -15.44 -12.39
N LYS A 58 -16.12 -15.97 -11.39
CA LYS A 58 -15.67 -17.37 -11.38
C LYS A 58 -16.83 -18.33 -11.07
N LYS A 59 -16.83 -19.47 -11.76
CA LYS A 59 -17.82 -20.55 -11.59
C LYS A 59 -17.82 -21.15 -10.17
N ASN A 60 -16.65 -21.21 -9.53
CA ASN A 60 -16.48 -21.57 -8.11
C ASN A 60 -16.40 -20.30 -7.26
N ARG A 61 -17.51 -19.56 -7.16
CA ARG A 61 -17.56 -18.32 -6.37
C ARG A 61 -17.48 -18.63 -4.87
N PRO A 62 -16.66 -17.89 -4.10
CA PRO A 62 -16.76 -17.90 -2.64
C PRO A 62 -18.15 -17.43 -2.18
N PRO A 63 -18.57 -17.75 -0.95
CA PRO A 63 -19.79 -17.20 -0.39
C PRO A 63 -19.73 -15.67 -0.32
N LEU A 64 -20.87 -15.00 -0.57
CA LEU A 64 -20.94 -13.53 -0.66
C LEU A 64 -20.43 -12.82 0.60
N GLY A 65 -20.59 -13.44 1.78
CA GLY A 65 -20.06 -12.91 3.03
C GLY A 65 -18.53 -12.85 3.08
N GLU A 66 -17.85 -13.88 2.57
CA GLU A 66 -16.38 -13.92 2.49
C GLU A 66 -15.85 -12.96 1.43
N LEU A 67 -16.53 -12.87 0.28
CA LEU A 67 -16.22 -11.88 -0.76
C LEU A 67 -16.38 -10.45 -0.26
N GLY A 68 -17.48 -10.14 0.45
CA GLY A 68 -17.72 -8.83 1.04
C GLY A 68 -16.65 -8.47 2.07
N ARG A 69 -16.29 -9.42 2.95
CA ARG A 69 -15.19 -9.24 3.89
C ARG A 69 -13.87 -8.98 3.16
N THR A 70 -13.54 -9.77 2.15
CA THR A 70 -12.33 -9.61 1.33
C THR A 70 -12.31 -8.26 0.63
N ALA A 71 -13.45 -7.82 0.09
CA ALA A 71 -13.61 -6.52 -0.55
C ALA A 71 -13.33 -5.38 0.43
N VAL A 72 -13.93 -5.41 1.61
CA VAL A 72 -13.73 -4.39 2.66
C VAL A 72 -12.27 -4.34 3.11
N PHE A 73 -11.64 -5.49 3.38
CA PHE A 73 -10.23 -5.52 3.78
C PHE A 73 -9.30 -5.02 2.67
N THR A 74 -9.57 -5.39 1.42
CA THR A 74 -8.80 -4.95 0.26
C THR A 74 -8.94 -3.45 0.07
N PHE A 75 -10.17 -2.94 0.15
CA PHE A 75 -10.46 -1.51 0.07
C PHE A 75 -9.74 -0.73 1.17
N ILE A 76 -9.85 -1.15 2.43
CA ILE A 76 -9.21 -0.46 3.56
C ILE A 76 -7.69 -0.43 3.37
N LYS A 77 -7.07 -1.54 2.93
CA LYS A 77 -5.62 -1.58 2.68
C LYS A 77 -5.20 -0.60 1.58
N PHE A 78 -5.88 -0.62 0.43
CA PHE A 78 -5.56 0.31 -0.66
C PHE A 78 -5.86 1.76 -0.30
N ALA A 79 -6.99 2.03 0.35
CA ALA A 79 -7.37 3.37 0.80
C ALA A 79 -6.33 3.92 1.78
N LEU A 80 -5.87 3.11 2.73
CA LEU A 80 -4.86 3.52 3.70
C LEU A 80 -3.51 3.81 3.02
N ILE A 81 -3.05 2.92 2.13
CA ILE A 81 -1.79 3.12 1.39
C ILE A 81 -1.86 4.39 0.52
N LEU A 82 -2.96 4.57 -0.22
CA LEU A 82 -3.14 5.73 -1.10
C LEU A 82 -3.33 7.02 -0.31
N ALA A 83 -3.99 6.98 0.85
CA ALA A 83 -4.12 8.12 1.74
C ALA A 83 -2.76 8.54 2.33
N LEU A 84 -1.96 7.57 2.80
CA LEU A 84 -0.59 7.83 3.27
C LEU A 84 0.29 8.38 2.15
N LEU A 85 0.13 7.85 0.93
CA LEU A 85 0.84 8.33 -0.24
C LEU A 85 0.43 9.76 -0.61
N GLU A 86 -0.85 10.11 -0.52
CA GLU A 86 -1.30 11.48 -0.75
C GLU A 86 -0.88 12.42 0.39
N GLY A 87 -0.74 11.87 1.61
CA GLY A 87 -0.18 12.53 2.79
C GLY A 87 1.21 13.13 2.56
N ARG A 88 1.97 12.64 1.58
CA ARG A 88 3.28 13.21 1.18
C ARG A 88 3.19 14.70 0.80
N HIS A 89 2.04 15.18 0.32
CA HIS A 89 1.86 16.61 -0.01
C HIS A 89 1.91 17.46 1.26
N PHE A 90 1.22 17.05 2.32
CA PHE A 90 1.29 17.73 3.63
C PHE A 90 2.71 17.69 4.19
N VAL A 91 3.40 16.56 4.04
CA VAL A 91 4.80 16.43 4.47
C VAL A 91 5.73 17.34 3.66
N TYR A 92 5.44 17.54 2.37
CA TYR A 92 6.17 18.48 1.53
C TYR A 92 6.00 19.93 2.00
N ASP A 93 4.79 20.31 2.35
CA ASP A 93 4.50 21.68 2.83
C ASP A 93 5.15 21.96 4.19
N LEU A 94 5.33 20.94 5.04
CA LEU A 94 5.94 21.06 6.36
C LEU A 94 7.47 21.12 6.35
N GLY A 95 8.13 20.31 5.53
CA GLY A 95 9.59 20.15 5.58
C GLY A 95 10.27 19.95 4.23
N GLY A 96 9.54 20.24 3.15
CA GLY A 96 10.04 20.15 1.80
C GLY A 96 10.42 18.73 1.38
N LYS A 97 11.24 18.67 0.34
CA LYS A 97 11.63 17.44 -0.35
C LYS A 97 12.32 16.41 0.56
N TRP A 98 13.18 16.86 1.48
CA TRP A 98 13.92 15.96 2.36
C TRP A 98 13.00 15.21 3.32
N LEU A 99 12.03 15.92 3.92
CA LEU A 99 11.08 15.30 4.83
C LEU A 99 10.19 14.27 4.10
N VAL A 100 9.75 14.59 2.89
CA VAL A 100 9.00 13.65 2.03
C VAL A 100 9.81 12.42 1.71
N THR A 101 11.11 12.58 1.40
CA THR A 101 11.99 11.47 1.08
C THR A 101 12.11 10.51 2.26
N VAL A 102 12.36 11.02 3.47
CA VAL A 102 12.43 10.19 4.68
C VAL A 102 11.09 9.51 4.96
N PHE A 103 9.99 10.28 4.91
CA PHE A 103 8.64 9.79 5.16
C PHE A 103 8.25 8.64 4.23
N THR A 104 8.43 8.83 2.92
CA THR A 104 8.07 7.82 1.91
C THR A 104 8.99 6.61 1.95
N THR A 105 10.29 6.79 2.27
CA THR A 105 11.23 5.68 2.50
C THR A 105 10.79 4.81 3.68
N LEU A 106 10.44 5.44 4.80
CA LEU A 106 9.95 4.73 5.98
C LEU A 106 8.62 4.03 5.71
N LEU A 107 7.69 4.69 5.01
CA LEU A 107 6.43 4.07 4.58
C LEU A 107 6.66 2.87 3.67
N GLY A 108 7.57 2.99 2.70
CA GLY A 108 7.92 1.90 1.80
C GLY A 108 8.54 0.72 2.53
N ALA A 109 9.47 0.99 3.45
CA ALA A 109 10.07 -0.03 4.30
C ALA A 109 9.01 -0.70 5.20
N ALA A 110 8.11 0.07 5.81
CA ALA A 110 7.01 -0.44 6.63
C ALA A 110 6.04 -1.32 5.81
N ALA A 111 5.72 -0.92 4.58
CA ALA A 111 4.90 -1.71 3.66
C ALA A 111 5.60 -3.02 3.29
N GLY A 112 6.91 -2.99 3.01
CA GLY A 112 7.73 -4.18 2.78
C GLY A 112 7.74 -5.12 4.00
N TRP A 113 7.90 -4.57 5.21
CA TRP A 113 7.83 -5.34 6.44
C TRP A 113 6.46 -5.99 6.68
N TRP A 114 5.38 -5.26 6.37
CA TRP A 114 4.02 -5.80 6.47
C TRP A 114 3.79 -6.93 5.46
N LEU A 115 4.29 -6.79 4.23
CA LEU A 115 4.23 -7.85 3.22
C LEU A 115 5.00 -9.09 3.68
N ALA A 116 6.21 -8.91 4.21
CA ALA A 116 7.04 -10.00 4.75
C ALA A 116 6.35 -10.78 5.88
N GLN A 117 5.52 -10.13 6.71
CA GLN A 117 4.72 -10.80 7.74
C GLN A 117 3.48 -11.50 7.19
N SER A 118 2.97 -11.05 6.04
CA SER A 118 1.80 -11.65 5.40
C SER A 118 2.16 -12.93 4.64
N ASP A 119 3.39 -13.00 4.13
CA ASP A 119 3.96 -14.15 3.41
C ASP A 119 4.56 -15.23 4.36
N ALA A 120 4.60 -14.99 5.67
CA ALA A 120 5.15 -15.88 6.71
C ALA A 120 4.07 -16.60 7.54
#